data_AF-A0A7V7WGW9-F1
#
_entry.id   AF-A0A7V7WGW9-F1
#
_cell.length_a   1.000
_cell.length_b   1.000
_cell.length_c   1.000
_cell.angle_alpha   90.00
_cell.angle_beta   90.00
_cell.angle_gamma   90.00
#
_symmetry.space_group_name_H-M   'P 1'
#
loop_
_entity.id
_entity.type
_entity.pdbx_description
1 polymer ?
#
loop_
_entity_poly.entity_id
_entity_poly.type
_entity_poly.pdbx_seq_one_letter_code
_entity_poly.pdbx_strand_id
1 'polypeptide(L)'
;IVAFDDSVNMAAQARFAFAFCAAESCGKCTPCRIGAVRGVELIDEIRAGRKERIALVEDLCDTLSAGSLCAMGGMTPNPVRSALRHFAEDFS
;
A
#
# COMPACT_ATOMS: atom_id res chain seq x y z
N ILE A 1 2.32 -13.85 14.56
CA ILE A 1 3.33 -12.79 14.74
C ILE A 1 4.40 -13.05 13.69
N VAL A 2 4.70 -12.06 12.85
CA VAL A 2 5.77 -12.11 11.84
C VAL A 2 6.82 -11.10 12.28
N ALA A 3 8.09 -11.47 12.26
CA ALA A 3 9.21 -10.60 12.62
C ALA A 3 10.08 -10.35 11.39
N PHE A 4 10.52 -9.10 11.23
CA PHE A 4 11.51 -8.67 10.25
C PHE A 4 12.74 -8.20 11.02
N ASP A 5 13.93 -8.47 10.49
CA ASP A 5 15.18 -7.90 10.98
C ASP A 5 15.51 -6.60 10.24
N ASP A 6 16.66 -6.01 10.54
CA ASP A 6 17.10 -4.73 9.97
C ASP A 6 17.47 -4.80 8.47
N SER A 7 17.40 -5.98 7.83
CA SER A 7 17.62 -6.13 6.39
C SER A 7 16.36 -5.86 5.55
N VAL A 8 15.20 -5.70 6.19
CA VAL A 8 13.93 -5.45 5.50
C VAL A 8 13.91 -4.06 4.87
N ASN A 9 13.22 -3.94 3.73
CA ASN A 9 12.86 -2.65 3.16
C ASN A 9 11.35 -2.44 3.27
N MET A 10 10.91 -1.47 4.06
CA MET A 10 9.50 -1.24 4.36
C MET A 10 8.71 -0.65 3.18
N ALA A 11 9.37 0.02 2.22
CA ALA A 11 8.74 0.40 0.96
C ALA A 11 8.43 -0.85 0.10
N ALA A 12 9.29 -1.86 0.09
CA ALA A 12 8.99 -3.14 -0.56
C ALA A 12 7.82 -3.87 0.12
N GLN A 13 7.70 -3.79 1.45
CA GLN A 13 6.58 -4.37 2.19
C GLN A 13 5.25 -3.64 1.92
N ALA A 14 5.27 -2.31 1.84
CA ALA A 14 4.10 -1.51 1.44
C ALA A 14 3.66 -1.85 0.00
N ARG A 15 4.63 -1.98 -0.91
CA ARG A 15 4.38 -2.45 -2.29
C ARG A 15 3.73 -3.83 -2.29
N PHE A 16 4.25 -4.75 -1.48
CA PHE A 16 3.72 -6.10 -1.35
C PHE A 16 2.29 -6.11 -0.83
N ALA A 17 1.94 -5.27 0.14
CA ALA A 17 0.57 -5.17 0.65
C ALA A 17 -0.44 -4.84 -0.46
N PHE A 18 -0.11 -3.86 -1.32
CA PHE A 18 -0.93 -3.56 -2.49
C PHE A 18 -0.95 -4.71 -3.51
N ALA A 19 0.20 -5.34 -3.79
CA ALA A 19 0.28 -6.46 -4.73
C ALA A 19 -0.56 -7.66 -4.28
N PHE A 20 -0.53 -7.98 -2.98
CA PHE A 20 -1.34 -9.02 -2.37
C PHE A 20 -2.84 -8.70 -2.49
N CYS A 21 -3.23 -7.47 -2.15
CA CYS A 21 -4.63 -7.03 -2.31
C CYS A 21 -5.10 -7.09 -3.77
N ALA A 22 -4.22 -6.79 -4.73
CA ALA A 22 -4.54 -6.87 -6.15
C ALA A 22 -4.73 -8.33 -6.61
N ALA A 23 -3.85 -9.23 -6.17
CA ALA A 23 -3.91 -10.65 -6.51
C ALA A 23 -5.12 -11.37 -5.88
N GLU A 24 -5.42 -11.06 -4.61
CA GLU A 24 -6.49 -11.71 -3.83
C GLU A 24 -7.82 -10.96 -3.88
N SER A 25 -7.93 -9.94 -4.73
CA SER A 25 -9.17 -9.19 -4.89
C SER A 25 -10.28 -10.10 -5.44
N CYS A 26 -11.41 -10.16 -4.74
CA CYS A 26 -12.64 -10.79 -5.30
C CYS A 26 -13.26 -9.97 -6.45
N GLY A 27 -12.73 -8.77 -6.72
CA GLY A 27 -13.10 -7.93 -7.85
C GLY A 27 -14.33 -7.03 -7.68
N LYS A 28 -15.08 -7.18 -6.58
CA LYS A 28 -16.39 -6.54 -6.40
C LYS A 28 -16.35 -5.01 -6.24
N CYS A 29 -15.35 -4.47 -5.53
CA CYS A 29 -15.22 -3.03 -5.29
C CYS A 29 -14.02 -2.45 -6.04
N THR A 30 -14.24 -1.33 -6.74
CA THR A 30 -13.21 -0.67 -7.56
C THR A 30 -11.97 -0.24 -6.77
N PRO A 31 -12.07 0.33 -5.55
CA PRO A 31 -10.90 0.70 -4.75
C PRO A 31 -9.96 -0.49 -4.50
N CYS A 32 -10.52 -1.67 -4.22
CA CYS A 32 -9.72 -2.89 -4.04
C CYS A 32 -9.19 -3.41 -5.39
N ARG A 33 -10.06 -3.65 -6.37
CA ARG A 33 -9.69 -4.31 -7.64
C ARG A 33 -8.70 -3.51 -8.48
N ILE A 34 -8.90 -2.21 -8.58
CA ILE A 34 -8.08 -1.32 -9.42
C ILE A 34 -7.14 -0.49 -8.57
N GLY A 35 -7.62 0.04 -7.44
CA GLY A 35 -6.80 0.88 -6.57
C GLY A 35 -5.58 0.13 -6.03
N ALA A 36 -5.69 -1.16 -5.70
CA ALA A 36 -4.52 -1.94 -5.28
C ALA A 36 -3.45 -2.04 -6.38
N VAL A 37 -3.83 -2.23 -7.64
CA VAL A 37 -2.88 -2.22 -8.78
C VAL A 37 -2.21 -0.85 -8.91
N ARG A 38 -2.98 0.24 -8.78
CA ARG A 38 -2.43 1.61 -8.79
C ARG A 38 -1.52 1.88 -7.58
N GLY A 39 -1.83 1.32 -6.43
CA GLY A 39 -0.98 1.39 -5.24
C GLY A 39 0.38 0.76 -5.47
N VAL A 40 0.44 -0.40 -6.14
CA VAL A 40 1.71 -1.01 -6.56
C VAL A 40 2.53 -0.06 -7.41
N GLU A 41 1.91 0.50 -8.45
CA GLU A 41 2.57 1.43 -9.37
C GLU A 41 3.11 2.65 -8.60
N LEU A 42 2.29 3.27 -7.75
CA LEU A 42 2.69 4.43 -6.94
C LEU A 42 3.89 4.15 -6.03
N ILE A 43 3.92 2.99 -5.35
CA ILE A 43 5.08 2.63 -4.54
C ILE A 43 6.33 2.42 -5.41
N ASP A 44 6.19 1.83 -6.60
CA ASP A 44 7.30 1.74 -7.55
C ASP A 44 7.78 3.12 -8.03
N GLU A 45 6.87 4.08 -8.22
CA GLU A 45 7.23 5.47 -8.52
C GLU A 45 8.02 6.13 -7.37
N ILE A 46 7.60 5.91 -6.12
CA ILE A 46 8.27 6.43 -4.92
C ILE A 46 9.68 5.84 -4.80
N ARG A 47 9.81 4.52 -4.98
CA ARG A 47 11.10 3.82 -4.96
C ARG A 47 12.04 4.25 -6.10
N ALA A 48 11.48 4.81 -7.18
CA ALA A 48 12.25 5.43 -8.26
C ALA A 48 12.58 6.92 -8.01
N GLY A 49 12.31 7.44 -6.81
CA GLY A 49 12.66 8.80 -6.37
C GLY A 49 11.53 9.83 -6.42
N ARG A 50 10.31 9.46 -6.81
CA ARG A 50 9.16 10.38 -6.87
C ARG A 50 8.41 10.48 -5.53
N LYS A 51 9.06 11.05 -4.52
CA LYS A 51 8.52 11.16 -3.15
C LYS A 51 7.22 11.97 -3.06
N GLU A 52 6.99 12.88 -4.01
CA GLU A 52 5.75 13.64 -4.11
C GLU A 52 4.50 12.76 -4.30
N ARG A 53 4.68 11.49 -4.69
CA ARG A 53 3.59 10.51 -4.79
C ARG A 53 3.09 9.98 -3.45
N ILE A 54 3.79 10.20 -2.35
CA ILE A 54 3.35 9.76 -1.01
C ILE A 54 1.95 10.31 -0.68
N ALA A 55 1.68 11.58 -1.00
CA ALA A 55 0.36 12.17 -0.78
C ALA A 55 -0.75 11.41 -1.54
N LEU A 56 -0.46 11.00 -2.78
CA LEU A 56 -1.41 10.23 -3.59
C LEU A 56 -1.61 8.80 -3.07
N VAL A 57 -0.57 8.20 -2.47
CA VAL A 57 -0.70 6.91 -1.76
C VAL A 57 -1.61 7.05 -0.55
N GLU A 58 -1.52 8.15 0.20
CA GLU A 58 -2.42 8.42 1.33
C GLU A 58 -3.87 8.62 0.90
N ASP A 59 -4.12 9.42 -0.15
CA ASP A 59 -5.46 9.60 -0.72
C ASP A 59 -6.06 8.27 -1.21
N LEU A 60 -5.22 7.43 -1.83
CA LEU A 60 -5.61 6.08 -2.23
C LEU A 60 -5.95 5.22 -1.01
N CYS A 61 -5.16 5.29 0.06
CA CYS A 61 -5.42 4.56 1.30
C CYS A 61 -6.75 4.96 1.94
N ASP A 62 -7.11 6.25 1.92
CA ASP A 62 -8.44 6.71 2.37
C ASP A 62 -9.56 6.17 1.48
N THR A 63 -9.34 6.17 0.16
CA THR A 63 -10.29 5.62 -0.81
C THR A 63 -10.52 4.11 -0.60
N LEU A 64 -9.46 3.33 -0.33
CA LEU A 64 -9.59 1.91 0.00
C LEU A 64 -10.34 1.71 1.33
N SER A 65 -10.00 2.48 2.36
CA SER A 65 -10.61 2.36 3.69
C SER A 65 -12.11 2.65 3.66
N ALA A 66 -12.52 3.72 2.97
CA ALA A 66 -13.90 4.15 2.90
C ALA A 66 -14.74 3.40 1.85
N GLY A 67 -14.12 2.97 0.74
CA GLY A 67 -14.83 2.45 -0.44
C GLY A 67 -14.77 0.94 -0.62
N SER A 68 -14.07 0.20 0.25
CA SER A 68 -13.99 -1.26 0.16
C SER A 68 -15.13 -1.93 0.93
N LEU A 69 -15.80 -2.89 0.27
CA LEU A 69 -16.94 -3.62 0.86
C LEU A 69 -16.54 -4.68 1.88
N CYS A 70 -15.26 -5.04 1.97
CA CYS A 70 -14.74 -6.00 2.94
C CYS A 70 -13.35 -5.61 3.42
N ALA A 71 -12.87 -6.33 4.44
CA ALA A 71 -11.60 -6.05 5.10
C ALA A 71 -10.37 -6.23 4.20
N MET A 72 -10.43 -7.04 3.13
CA MET A 72 -9.30 -7.20 2.20
C MET A 72 -8.85 -5.84 1.66
N GLY A 73 -9.78 -5.09 1.06
CA GLY A 73 -9.49 -3.72 0.61
C GLY A 73 -9.42 -2.74 1.77
N GLY A 74 -10.33 -2.84 2.75
CA GLY A 74 -10.46 -1.85 3.83
C GLY A 74 -9.30 -1.83 4.83
N MET A 75 -8.53 -2.92 4.96
CA MET A 75 -7.37 -3.02 5.86
C MET A 75 -6.03 -3.09 5.14
N THR A 76 -5.99 -3.22 3.80
CA THR A 76 -4.76 -3.06 3.01
C THR A 76 -3.99 -1.75 3.31
N PRO A 77 -4.68 -0.62 3.60
CA PRO A 77 -4.01 0.60 4.04
C PRO A 77 -3.20 0.49 5.34
N ASN A 78 -3.54 -0.44 6.25
CA ASN A 78 -2.90 -0.52 7.56
C ASN A 78 -1.38 -0.80 7.49
N PRO A 79 -0.90 -1.84 6.78
CA PRO A 79 0.53 -2.07 6.61
C PRO A 79 1.22 -0.94 5.83
N VAL A 80 0.54 -0.32 4.86
CA VAL A 80 1.11 0.77 4.05
C VAL A 80 1.33 2.02 4.90
N ARG A 81 0.30 2.47 5.63
CA ARG A 81 0.35 3.65 6.49
C ARG A 81 1.32 3.48 7.66
N SER A 82 1.33 2.29 8.27
CA SER A 82 2.29 2.01 9.36
C SER A 82 3.73 1.99 8.86
N ALA A 83 3.99 1.42 7.68
CA ALA A 83 5.31 1.48 7.05
C ALA A 83 5.73 2.94 6.77
N LEU A 84 4.89 3.73 6.12
CA LEU A 84 5.16 5.15 5.84
C LEU A 84 5.39 5.98 7.11
N ARG A 85 4.63 5.70 8.18
CA ARG A 85 4.71 6.45 9.44
C ARG A 85 5.95 6.10 10.28
N HIS A 86 6.30 4.81 10.35
CA HIS A 86 7.32 4.32 11.28
C HIS A 86 8.69 4.13 10.63
N PHE A 87 8.75 4.05 9.30
CA PHE A 87 9.96 3.77 8.53
C PHE A 87 10.01 4.68 7.28
N ALA A 88 9.79 5.98 7.48
CA ALA A 88 9.73 6.95 6.38
C ALA A 88 11.03 7.02 5.56
N GLU A 89 12.16 6.71 6.20
CA GLU A 89 13.49 6.60 5.59
C GLU A 89 13.57 5.56 4.47
N ASP A 90 12.77 4.48 4.53
CA ASP A 90 12.77 3.42 3.51
C ASP A 90 12.05 3.83 2.21
N PHE A 91 11.33 4.96 2.24
CA PHE A 91 10.62 5.55 1.11
C PHE A 91 11.40 6.72 0.50
N SER A 92 12.68 6.86 0.87
CA SER A 92 13.51 8.02 0.59
C SER A 92 14.62 7.75 -0.43
#